data_AF-A0AAU1MVX7-F1
#
_entry.id   AF-A0AAU1MVX7-F1
#
_cell.length_a   1.000
_cell.length_b   1.000
_cell.length_c   1.000
_cell.angle_alpha   90.00
_cell.angle_beta   90.00
_cell.angle_gamma   90.00
#
_symmetry.space_group_name_H-M   'P 1'
#
loop_
_entity.id
_entity.type
_entity.pdbx_description
1 polymer ?
#
loop_
_entity_poly.entity_id
_entity_poly.type
_entity_poly.pdbx_seq_one_letter_code
_entity_poly.pdbx_strand_id
1 'polypeptide(L)'
;MGRSGTCGTCDAHHIHGREPAHRTVRPLFKARVFPACGGGGAGGDGARLDACHGEGPRPLASPPGQEGGHAIAAVLTGEAEPTGRLVTTYPEADGATPAWNVTPGDDFGLDYTDGTAIGYRGYHAGHAPAPLYWFGHGLGYGSWEYGAARLAPQGDAAEAPTVEAELTNTSARPSRETVQVYFAPADSAQPVRLAGYTGVDVPAGASVTVTVACDRRLFCRWDEAAHAWASLTGGELLVARGLGDIRAQVPLS
;
A
#
# COMPACT_ATOMS: atom_id res chain seq x y z
N MET A 1 26.01 41.21 15.10
CA MET A 1 26.07 39.76 15.35
C MET A 1 24.77 39.13 14.86
N GLY A 2 24.75 38.68 13.60
CA GLY A 2 23.62 37.93 13.04
C GLY A 2 23.68 36.49 13.52
N ARG A 3 22.60 35.99 14.13
CA ARG A 3 22.48 34.57 14.50
C ARG A 3 22.19 33.79 13.22
N SER A 4 23.15 32.98 12.78
CA SER A 4 22.92 31.92 11.78
C SER A 4 22.08 30.82 12.42
N GLY A 5 20.77 30.86 12.21
CA GLY A 5 19.91 29.72 12.52
C GLY A 5 20.10 28.67 11.43
N THR A 6 20.73 27.54 11.76
CA THR A 6 20.70 26.35 10.91
C THR A 6 19.25 25.90 10.76
N CYS A 7 18.74 25.91 9.53
CA CYS A 7 17.49 25.25 9.18
C CYS A 7 17.68 23.75 9.47
N GLY A 8 17.17 23.28 10.60
CA GLY A 8 17.13 21.85 10.89
C GLY A 8 16.23 21.18 9.86
N THR A 9 16.71 20.11 9.24
CA THR A 9 15.94 19.25 8.33
C THR A 9 14.60 18.89 8.97
N CYS A 10 13.49 19.25 8.33
CA CYS A 10 12.14 18.95 8.79
C CYS A 10 11.71 17.51 8.47
N ASP A 11 12.50 16.79 7.67
CA ASP A 11 12.21 15.42 7.27
C ASP A 11 12.51 14.42 8.38
N ALA A 12 11.74 13.33 8.41
CA ALA A 12 11.93 12.26 9.35
C ALA A 12 13.15 11.42 8.94
N HIS A 13 14.18 11.40 9.79
CA HIS A 13 15.39 10.59 9.60
C HIS A 13 15.22 9.12 10.01
N HIS A 14 14.12 8.79 10.69
CA HIS A 14 13.83 7.46 11.24
C HIS A 14 12.33 7.17 11.19
N ILE A 15 11.95 5.93 10.89
CA ILE A 15 10.55 5.48 10.89
C ILE A 15 10.05 5.03 12.27
N HIS A 16 10.95 4.89 13.26
CA HIS A 16 10.59 4.40 14.59
C HIS A 16 9.89 5.44 15.49
N GLY A 17 8.89 4.98 16.24
CA GLY A 17 8.21 5.77 17.27
C GLY A 17 9.05 5.90 18.54
N ARG A 18 9.73 7.03 18.75
CA ARG A 18 10.29 7.37 20.08
C ARG A 18 9.17 7.74 21.07
N GLU A 19 9.20 7.19 22.28
CA GLU A 19 8.46 7.74 23.43
C GLU A 19 8.90 9.20 23.68
N PRO A 20 7.98 10.16 23.81
CA PRO A 20 8.35 11.56 23.97
C PRO A 20 8.72 11.86 25.42
N ALA A 21 10.03 11.98 25.69
CA ALA A 21 10.53 12.72 26.83
C ALA A 21 10.25 14.23 26.60
N HIS A 22 9.24 14.74 27.30
CA HIS A 22 8.92 16.15 27.53
C HIS A 22 8.30 16.97 26.36
N ARG A 23 7.24 17.71 26.71
CA ARG A 23 6.45 18.62 25.85
C ARG A 23 7.32 19.68 25.17
N THR A 24 7.44 19.59 23.84
CA THR A 24 7.61 20.79 22.99
C THR A 24 6.99 20.50 21.61
N VAL A 25 6.18 21.43 21.13
CA VAL A 25 5.41 21.34 19.89
C VAL A 25 6.36 21.21 18.68
N ARG A 26 6.23 20.13 17.92
CA ARG A 26 6.95 19.84 16.66
C ARG A 26 6.01 19.06 15.70
N PRO A 27 6.20 19.20 14.37
CA PRO A 27 5.13 19.05 13.38
C PRO A 27 4.58 17.62 13.27
N LEU A 28 3.27 17.57 13.00
CA LEU A 28 2.43 16.37 12.88
C LEU A 28 2.65 15.68 11.54
N PHE A 29 3.57 14.71 11.50
CA PHE A 29 3.45 13.56 10.61
C PHE A 29 4.11 12.36 11.30
N LYS A 30 3.40 11.77 12.26
CA LYS A 30 3.71 10.45 12.80
C LYS A 30 2.43 9.63 12.75
N ALA A 31 2.42 8.57 11.95
CA ALA A 31 1.46 7.50 12.12
C ALA A 31 1.67 6.93 13.53
N ARG A 32 0.77 7.26 14.46
CA ARG A 32 0.80 6.67 15.79
C ARG A 32 0.13 5.30 15.69
N VAL A 33 0.95 4.27 15.67
CA VAL A 33 0.52 2.94 16.08
C VAL A 33 0.20 3.04 17.58
N PHE A 34 -1.04 2.76 17.98
CA PHE A 34 -1.42 2.73 19.38
C PHE A 34 -0.97 1.38 19.99
N PRO A 35 -0.06 1.35 20.97
CA PRO A 35 0.12 0.16 21.79
C PRO A 35 -1.03 0.09 22.79
N ALA A 36 -1.81 -0.99 22.75
CA ALA A 36 -2.66 -1.37 23.87
C ALA A 36 -1.83 -2.24 24.81
N CYS A 37 -1.04 -1.63 25.70
CA CYS A 37 -0.45 -2.33 26.84
C CYS A 37 -1.05 -1.77 28.14
N GLY A 38 -2.02 -2.50 28.69
CA GLY A 38 -2.33 -2.46 30.12
C GLY A 38 -1.33 -3.33 30.85
N GLY A 39 -0.34 -2.73 31.52
CA GLY A 39 0.62 -3.45 32.33
C GLY A 39 1.74 -2.53 32.80
N GLY A 40 1.64 -2.06 34.05
CA GLY A 40 2.68 -1.24 34.68
C GLY A 40 3.97 -2.05 34.86
N GLY A 41 5.06 -1.56 34.29
CA GLY A 41 6.40 -2.09 34.50
C GLY A 41 7.43 -1.06 34.05
N ALA A 42 8.06 -0.39 35.01
CA ALA A 42 9.15 0.54 34.75
C ALA A 42 10.42 -0.25 34.37
N GLY A 43 10.88 -0.10 33.13
CA GLY A 43 12.15 -0.64 32.65
C GLY A 43 12.44 -0.07 31.28
N GLY A 44 13.45 0.80 31.18
CA GLY A 44 13.84 1.45 29.94
C GLY A 44 14.57 0.47 29.02
N ASP A 45 13.92 0.07 27.94
CA ASP A 45 14.57 -0.37 26.72
C ASP A 45 13.69 0.02 25.53
N GLY A 46 14.30 0.63 24.52
CA GLY A 46 13.60 1.18 23.37
C GLY A 46 12.83 0.11 22.59
N ALA A 47 11.55 0.36 22.32
CA ALA A 47 10.74 -0.51 21.48
C ALA A 47 11.30 -0.57 20.05
N ARG A 48 12.00 -1.67 19.73
CA ARG A 48 12.29 -2.11 18.36
C ARG A 48 11.00 -2.60 17.71
N LEU A 49 10.81 -2.33 16.41
CA LEU A 49 9.74 -2.97 15.62
C LEU A 49 9.91 -4.51 15.58
N ASP A 50 11.16 -4.98 15.66
CA ASP A 50 11.54 -6.41 15.72
C ASP A 50 11.00 -7.14 16.97
N ALA A 51 10.66 -6.43 18.04
CA ALA A 51 10.24 -7.04 19.31
C ALA A 51 8.79 -7.54 19.30
N CYS A 52 8.04 -7.33 18.22
CA CYS A 52 6.58 -7.41 18.28
C CYS A 52 5.93 -8.45 17.36
N HIS A 53 6.72 -9.36 16.76
CA HIS A 53 6.25 -10.46 15.89
C HIS A 53 5.34 -11.50 16.57
N GLY A 54 5.07 -11.38 17.88
CA GLY A 54 4.27 -12.32 18.67
C GLY A 54 2.97 -11.78 19.29
N GLU A 55 2.59 -10.53 19.04
CA GLU A 55 1.39 -9.92 19.64
C GLU A 55 0.28 -9.70 18.61
N GLY A 56 -0.97 -9.87 19.05
CA GLY A 56 -2.19 -9.98 18.24
C GLY A 56 -2.47 -8.82 17.26
N PRO A 57 -3.59 -8.88 16.52
CA PRO A 57 -3.89 -7.95 15.43
C PRO A 57 -3.91 -6.49 15.90
N ARG A 58 -3.15 -5.61 15.22
CA ARG A 58 -3.04 -4.18 15.53
C ARG A 58 -3.69 -3.32 14.45
N PRO A 59 -4.69 -2.49 14.78
CA PRO A 59 -5.24 -1.52 13.84
C PRO A 59 -4.21 -0.42 13.55
N LEU A 60 -3.97 -0.15 12.28
CA LEU A 60 -3.27 1.05 11.86
C LEU A 60 -4.29 2.16 11.60
N ALA A 61 -4.15 3.28 12.31
CA ALA A 61 -4.95 4.48 12.07
C ALA A 61 -4.05 5.64 11.64
N SER A 62 -4.30 6.19 10.45
CA SER A 62 -3.84 7.53 10.06
C SER A 62 -4.41 8.59 11.02
N PRO A 63 -3.91 9.84 11.05
CA PRO A 63 -4.44 10.89 11.94
C PRO A 63 -5.97 11.02 11.77
N PRO A 64 -6.78 10.53 12.74
CA PRO A 64 -8.16 10.12 12.44
C PRO A 64 -9.18 11.26 12.63
N GLY A 65 -8.71 12.50 12.76
CA GLY A 65 -9.56 13.66 13.05
C GLY A 65 -10.23 13.57 14.43
N GLN A 66 -11.26 14.40 14.63
CA GLN A 66 -11.95 14.55 15.93
C GLN A 66 -12.81 13.32 16.29
N GLU A 67 -13.37 12.62 15.29
CA GLU A 67 -14.20 11.42 15.48
C GLU A 67 -13.38 10.11 15.54
N GLY A 68 -12.04 10.21 15.55
CA GLY A 68 -11.17 9.04 15.51
C GLY A 68 -11.35 8.08 16.67
N GLY A 69 -11.67 8.59 17.86
CA GLY A 69 -11.96 7.76 19.03
C GLY A 69 -13.17 6.84 18.81
N HIS A 70 -14.28 7.41 18.31
CA HIS A 70 -15.48 6.65 17.98
C HIS A 70 -15.23 5.66 16.84
N ALA A 71 -14.52 6.08 15.79
CA ALA A 71 -14.20 5.21 14.66
C ALA A 71 -13.36 3.99 15.09
N ILE A 72 -12.33 4.20 15.92
CA ILE A 72 -11.50 3.11 16.45
C ILE A 72 -12.34 2.19 17.35
N ALA A 73 -13.16 2.75 18.24
CA ALA A 73 -14.03 1.97 19.11
C ALA A 73 -14.99 1.10 18.30
N ALA A 74 -15.68 1.66 17.31
CA ALA A 74 -16.61 0.95 16.45
C ALA A 74 -15.93 -0.20 15.68
N VAL A 75 -14.70 0.00 15.19
CA VAL A 75 -13.93 -1.07 14.56
C VAL A 75 -13.58 -2.16 15.58
N LEU A 76 -12.99 -1.80 16.73
CA LEU A 76 -12.54 -2.76 17.73
C LEU A 76 -13.67 -3.59 18.35
N THR A 77 -14.88 -3.02 18.48
CA THR A 77 -16.06 -3.71 18.99
C THR A 77 -16.79 -4.52 17.91
N GLY A 78 -16.37 -4.40 16.65
CA GLY A 78 -17.01 -5.08 15.51
C GLY A 78 -18.30 -4.42 15.02
N GLU A 79 -18.68 -3.25 15.57
CA GLU A 79 -19.78 -2.42 15.08
C GLU A 79 -19.52 -1.95 13.63
N ALA A 80 -18.28 -1.60 13.33
CA ALA A 80 -17.81 -1.28 11.99
C ALA A 80 -16.75 -2.30 11.54
N GLU A 81 -16.73 -2.61 10.25
CA GLU A 81 -15.69 -3.48 9.67
C GLU A 81 -14.47 -2.68 9.20
N PRO A 82 -13.24 -3.12 9.54
CA PRO A 82 -12.05 -2.56 8.93
C PRO A 82 -12.01 -2.92 7.45
N THR A 83 -12.09 -1.90 6.59
CA THR A 83 -12.07 -2.06 5.11
C THR A 83 -10.91 -1.31 4.46
N GLY A 84 -10.08 -0.63 5.26
CA GLY A 84 -8.95 0.16 4.79
C GLY A 84 -7.87 -0.68 4.12
N ARG A 85 -7.26 -0.11 3.09
CA ARG A 85 -6.11 -0.67 2.37
C ARG A 85 -4.95 0.31 2.45
N LEU A 86 -3.74 -0.19 2.65
CA LEU A 86 -2.55 0.63 2.73
C LEU A 86 -2.29 1.36 1.40
N VAL A 87 -2.14 2.67 1.46
CA VAL A 87 -1.79 3.52 0.31
C VAL A 87 -0.28 3.70 0.14
N THR A 88 0.51 3.12 1.03
CA THR A 88 1.98 3.10 0.98
C THR A 88 2.52 1.75 1.44
N THR A 89 3.73 1.41 1.01
CA THR A 89 4.44 0.21 1.48
C THR A 89 5.17 0.52 2.78
N TYR A 90 5.09 -0.38 3.75
CA TYR A 90 5.80 -0.25 5.03
C TYR A 90 7.09 -1.08 4.97
N PRO A 91 8.28 -0.44 5.01
CA PRO A 91 9.55 -1.16 5.00
C PRO A 91 9.72 -2.03 6.25
N GLU A 92 10.59 -3.03 6.14
CA GLU A 92 11.00 -3.86 7.28
C GLU A 92 11.86 -3.09 8.28
N ALA A 93 12.75 -2.24 7.79
CA ALA A 93 13.66 -1.45 8.62
C ALA A 93 13.95 -0.08 7.99
N ASP A 94 14.48 0.84 8.81
CA ASP A 94 15.12 2.06 8.31
C ASP A 94 16.18 1.70 7.26
N GLY A 95 16.22 2.41 6.14
CA GLY A 95 17.17 2.12 5.07
C GLY A 95 16.77 1.00 4.12
N ALA A 96 15.79 0.17 4.47
CA ALA A 96 15.31 -0.95 3.65
C ALA A 96 14.19 -0.52 2.69
N THR A 97 14.33 0.64 2.04
CA THR A 97 13.33 1.20 1.12
C THR A 97 13.98 1.57 -0.20
N PRO A 98 13.26 1.43 -1.34
CA PRO A 98 13.66 2.11 -2.57
C PRO A 98 13.75 3.62 -2.32
N ALA A 99 14.69 4.30 -2.98
CA ALA A 99 14.91 5.74 -2.85
C ALA A 99 15.24 6.27 -1.43
N TRP A 100 15.74 5.44 -0.50
CA TRP A 100 16.02 5.89 0.89
C TRP A 100 17.10 6.97 1.01
N ASN A 101 18.17 6.86 0.22
CA ASN A 101 19.35 7.72 0.34
C ASN A 101 19.29 8.98 -0.55
N VAL A 102 18.13 9.27 -1.15
CA VAL A 102 17.96 10.41 -2.06
C VAL A 102 17.98 11.69 -1.22
N THR A 103 19.06 12.45 -1.33
CA THR A 103 19.29 13.69 -0.58
C THR A 103 19.76 14.80 -1.51
N PRO A 104 19.44 16.08 -1.23
CA PRO A 104 19.89 17.17 -2.08
C PRO A 104 21.41 17.24 -2.15
N GLY A 105 21.94 17.41 -3.36
CA GLY A 105 23.36 17.68 -3.59
C GLY A 105 23.76 19.08 -3.12
N ASP A 106 25.06 19.37 -3.22
CA ASP A 106 25.64 20.66 -2.82
C ASP A 106 25.08 21.85 -3.63
N ASP A 107 24.50 21.58 -4.80
CA ASP A 107 23.81 22.54 -5.66
C ASP A 107 22.31 22.69 -5.35
N PHE A 108 21.83 22.02 -4.29
CA PHE A 108 20.42 21.87 -3.94
C PHE A 108 19.59 21.09 -4.98
N GLY A 109 20.23 20.44 -5.96
CA GLY A 109 19.61 19.50 -6.88
C GLY A 109 19.25 18.20 -6.18
N LEU A 110 18.20 17.52 -6.64
CA LEU A 110 17.78 16.22 -6.11
C LEU A 110 17.63 15.24 -7.28
N ASP A 111 18.54 14.29 -7.37
CA ASP A 111 18.56 13.33 -8.46
C ASP A 111 17.70 12.10 -8.14
N TYR A 112 16.66 11.89 -8.95
CA TYR A 112 15.74 10.75 -8.82
C TYR A 112 16.23 9.56 -9.64
N THR A 113 17.34 8.97 -9.21
CA THR A 113 17.97 7.84 -9.92
C THR A 113 17.14 6.56 -9.91
N ASP A 114 16.20 6.41 -8.97
CA ASP A 114 15.26 5.28 -8.92
C ASP A 114 14.25 5.26 -10.08
N GLY A 115 14.16 6.37 -10.84
CA GLY A 115 13.25 6.52 -11.96
C GLY A 115 11.80 6.24 -11.57
N THR A 116 11.15 5.31 -12.25
CA THR A 116 9.74 4.95 -12.00
C THR A 116 9.56 3.85 -10.94
N ALA A 117 10.65 3.26 -10.46
CA ALA A 117 10.67 2.14 -9.51
C ALA A 117 10.57 2.63 -8.05
N ILE A 118 9.59 3.47 -7.75
CA ILE A 118 9.39 4.09 -6.43
C ILE A 118 8.30 3.36 -5.64
N GLY A 119 8.49 3.22 -4.33
CA GLY A 119 7.53 2.57 -3.43
C GLY A 119 7.32 1.11 -3.80
N TYR A 120 6.07 0.63 -3.81
CA TYR A 120 5.75 -0.77 -4.11
C TYR A 120 6.33 -1.28 -5.43
N ARG A 121 6.53 -0.38 -6.40
CA ARG A 121 7.13 -0.69 -7.70
C ARG A 121 8.58 -1.13 -7.56
N GLY A 122 9.36 -0.39 -6.77
CA GLY A 122 10.76 -0.70 -6.49
C GLY A 122 10.92 -1.98 -5.69
N TYR A 123 10.05 -2.20 -4.70
CA TYR A 123 10.03 -3.47 -3.96
C TYR A 123 9.76 -4.67 -4.87
N HIS A 124 8.76 -4.58 -5.75
CA HIS A 124 8.47 -5.66 -6.69
C HIS A 124 9.56 -5.85 -7.74
N ALA A 125 10.26 -4.78 -8.13
CA ALA A 125 11.43 -4.85 -9.02
C ALA A 125 12.70 -5.39 -8.32
N GLY A 126 12.65 -5.68 -7.02
CA GLY A 126 13.79 -6.21 -6.26
C GLY A 126 14.82 -5.16 -5.85
N HIS A 127 14.48 -3.87 -5.88
CA HIS A 127 15.38 -2.79 -5.45
C HIS A 127 15.48 -2.67 -3.91
N ALA A 128 14.68 -3.42 -3.16
CA ALA A 128 14.71 -3.49 -1.71
C ALA A 128 14.24 -4.89 -1.22
N PRO A 129 14.59 -5.29 0.02
CA PRO A 129 14.05 -6.50 0.66
C PRO A 129 12.52 -6.47 0.77
N ALA A 130 11.91 -7.64 1.01
CA ALA A 130 10.47 -7.74 1.15
C ALA A 130 9.97 -6.83 2.31
N PRO A 131 8.93 -6.00 2.07
CA PRO A 131 8.39 -5.12 3.09
C PRO A 131 7.56 -5.88 4.13
N LEU A 132 7.39 -5.30 5.32
CA LEU A 132 6.48 -5.84 6.35
C LEU A 132 5.03 -5.85 5.86
N TYR A 133 4.61 -4.75 5.23
CA TYR A 133 3.28 -4.65 4.63
C TYR A 133 3.37 -4.03 3.25
N TRP A 134 2.89 -4.77 2.27
CA TRP A 134 2.81 -4.32 0.89
C TRP A 134 1.76 -3.22 0.70
N PHE A 135 1.96 -2.38 -0.30
CA PHE A 135 0.91 -1.52 -0.83
C PHE A 135 -0.36 -2.33 -1.11
N GLY A 136 -1.50 -1.75 -0.76
CA GLY A 136 -2.81 -2.37 -0.89
C GLY A 136 -3.13 -3.40 0.20
N HIS A 137 -2.20 -3.74 1.10
CA HIS A 137 -2.49 -4.66 2.21
C HIS A 137 -3.56 -4.10 3.13
N GLY A 138 -4.43 -4.97 3.65
CA GLY A 138 -5.45 -4.64 4.61
C GLY A 138 -6.15 -5.90 5.11
N LEU A 139 -6.40 -5.95 6.40
CA LEU A 139 -7.18 -7.01 7.02
C LEU A 139 -8.62 -6.57 7.17
N GLY A 140 -9.52 -7.53 7.10
CA GLY A 140 -10.94 -7.39 7.40
C GLY A 140 -11.35 -8.43 8.44
N TYR A 141 -12.59 -8.37 8.90
CA TYR A 141 -13.15 -9.44 9.73
C TYR A 141 -13.73 -10.59 8.90
N GLY A 142 -13.99 -10.37 7.61
CA GLY A 142 -14.33 -11.43 6.68
C GLY A 142 -13.13 -12.22 6.14
N SER A 143 -13.42 -13.38 5.58
CA SER A 143 -12.50 -14.26 4.88
C SER A 143 -13.00 -14.48 3.46
N TRP A 144 -12.06 -14.56 2.51
CA TRP A 144 -12.38 -14.47 1.09
C TRP A 144 -11.63 -15.53 0.28
N GLU A 145 -12.36 -16.18 -0.61
CA GLU A 145 -11.82 -17.04 -1.64
C GLU A 145 -11.94 -16.36 -3.00
N TYR A 146 -10.90 -16.50 -3.80
CA TYR A 146 -10.83 -16.00 -5.17
C TYR A 146 -10.94 -17.20 -6.11
N GLY A 147 -11.96 -17.18 -6.96
CA GLY A 147 -12.18 -18.17 -8.01
C GLY A 147 -11.44 -17.79 -9.30
N ALA A 148 -12.02 -18.18 -10.43
CA ALA A 148 -11.45 -17.87 -11.73
C ALA A 148 -11.41 -16.35 -11.99
N ALA A 149 -10.32 -15.90 -12.61
CA ALA A 149 -10.18 -14.55 -13.14
C ALA A 149 -9.94 -14.60 -14.65
N ARG A 150 -10.56 -13.69 -15.39
CA ARG A 150 -10.47 -13.61 -16.85
C ARG A 150 -10.62 -12.17 -17.34
N LEU A 151 -10.21 -11.92 -18.57
CA LEU A 151 -10.62 -10.71 -19.26
C LEU A 151 -12.11 -10.77 -19.55
N ALA A 152 -12.82 -9.68 -19.26
CA ALA A 152 -14.17 -9.48 -19.78
C ALA A 152 -14.11 -9.45 -21.32
N PRO A 153 -15.16 -9.89 -22.02
CA PRO A 153 -15.26 -9.73 -23.46
C PRO A 153 -15.02 -8.26 -23.83
N GLN A 154 -13.94 -8.01 -24.56
CA GLN A 154 -13.54 -6.65 -24.90
C GLN A 154 -14.51 -6.10 -25.93
N GLY A 155 -14.96 -4.86 -25.73
CA GLY A 155 -15.72 -4.11 -26.72
C GLY A 155 -14.79 -3.61 -27.83
N ASP A 156 -14.52 -2.31 -27.83
CA ASP A 156 -13.55 -1.71 -28.75
C ASP A 156 -12.11 -2.10 -28.33
N ALA A 157 -11.27 -2.48 -29.30
CA ALA A 157 -9.84 -2.72 -29.08
C ALA A 157 -9.10 -1.48 -28.55
N ALA A 158 -9.69 -0.29 -28.68
CA ALA A 158 -9.20 0.95 -28.08
C ALA A 158 -9.48 1.06 -26.56
N GLU A 159 -10.30 0.21 -25.96
CA GLU A 159 -10.60 0.26 -24.53
C GLU A 159 -9.57 -0.49 -23.68
N ALA A 160 -9.34 0.00 -22.47
CA ALA A 160 -8.51 -0.68 -21.49
C ALA A 160 -9.11 -2.04 -21.12
N PRO A 161 -8.28 -3.04 -20.79
CA PRO A 161 -8.78 -4.34 -20.38
C PRO A 161 -9.61 -4.21 -19.11
N THR A 162 -10.68 -4.99 -19.06
CA THR A 162 -11.52 -5.14 -17.88
C THR A 162 -11.37 -6.57 -17.39
N VAL A 163 -11.19 -6.76 -16.07
CA VAL A 163 -11.03 -8.07 -15.45
C VAL A 163 -12.32 -8.46 -14.73
N GLU A 164 -12.79 -9.68 -14.97
CA GLU A 164 -13.81 -10.33 -14.17
C GLU A 164 -13.14 -11.33 -13.23
N ALA A 165 -13.52 -11.31 -11.96
CA ALA A 165 -13.06 -12.28 -10.97
C ALA A 165 -14.23 -12.79 -10.12
N GLU A 166 -14.28 -14.09 -9.86
CA GLU A 166 -15.22 -14.67 -8.93
C GLU A 166 -14.68 -14.55 -7.49
N LEU A 167 -15.53 -14.11 -6.58
CA LEU A 167 -15.23 -13.98 -5.16
C LEU A 167 -16.29 -14.69 -4.35
N THR A 168 -15.86 -15.33 -3.26
CA THR A 168 -16.76 -15.90 -2.26
C THR A 168 -16.38 -15.38 -0.89
N ASN A 169 -17.34 -14.78 -0.18
CA ASN A 169 -17.17 -14.46 1.24
C ASN A 169 -17.41 -15.74 2.03
N THR A 170 -16.33 -16.34 2.54
CA THR A 170 -16.37 -17.61 3.30
C THR A 170 -16.59 -17.42 4.80
N SER A 171 -16.75 -16.17 5.26
CA SER A 171 -16.98 -15.88 6.67
C SER A 171 -18.46 -16.00 7.05
N ALA A 172 -18.71 -16.06 8.36
CA ALA A 172 -20.05 -16.11 8.94
C ALA A 172 -20.74 -14.72 9.05
N ARG A 173 -20.14 -13.66 8.48
CA ARG A 173 -20.68 -12.30 8.53
C ARG A 173 -20.62 -11.63 7.14
N PRO A 174 -21.48 -10.64 6.85
CA PRO A 174 -21.28 -9.76 5.71
C PRO A 174 -19.90 -9.10 5.81
N SER A 175 -19.22 -8.97 4.67
CA SER A 175 -17.88 -8.38 4.60
C SER A 175 -17.69 -7.60 3.31
N ARG A 176 -16.73 -6.68 3.32
CA ARG A 176 -16.27 -5.95 2.13
C ARG A 176 -14.87 -6.39 1.71
N GLU A 177 -14.72 -6.75 0.44
CA GLU A 177 -13.41 -7.01 -0.18
C GLU A 177 -13.03 -5.85 -1.12
N THR A 178 -11.74 -5.59 -1.27
CA THR A 178 -11.22 -4.65 -2.28
C THR A 178 -10.30 -5.41 -3.21
N VAL A 179 -10.82 -5.75 -4.39
CA VAL A 179 -10.05 -6.40 -5.44
C VAL A 179 -9.19 -5.36 -6.14
N GLN A 180 -7.91 -5.66 -6.26
CA GLN A 180 -6.92 -4.81 -6.91
C GLN A 180 -6.36 -5.56 -8.11
N VAL A 181 -6.26 -4.87 -9.25
CA VAL A 181 -5.67 -5.41 -10.47
C VAL A 181 -4.42 -4.62 -10.77
N TYR A 182 -3.29 -5.30 -10.88
CA TYR A 182 -2.00 -4.71 -11.22
C TYR A 182 -1.59 -5.14 -12.62
N PHE A 183 -1.07 -4.22 -13.42
CA PHE A 183 -0.44 -4.53 -14.70
C PHE A 183 1.06 -4.74 -14.50
N ALA A 184 1.53 -5.93 -14.86
CA ALA A 184 2.94 -6.29 -14.97
C ALA A 184 3.31 -6.34 -16.47
N PRO A 185 3.99 -5.33 -17.02
CA PRO A 185 4.36 -5.30 -18.44
C PRO A 185 5.33 -6.42 -18.81
N ALA A 186 5.29 -6.87 -20.07
CA ALA A 186 6.29 -7.80 -20.60
C ALA A 186 7.70 -7.19 -20.68
N ASP A 187 7.79 -5.87 -20.87
CA ASP A 187 9.04 -5.12 -20.77
C ASP A 187 9.48 -5.03 -19.30
N SER A 188 10.54 -5.75 -18.92
CA SER A 188 11.05 -5.81 -17.56
C SER A 188 11.62 -4.49 -17.04
N ALA A 189 11.93 -3.53 -17.93
CA ALA A 189 12.33 -2.19 -17.53
C ALA A 189 11.13 -1.35 -17.03
N GLN A 190 9.91 -1.83 -17.24
CA GLN A 190 8.68 -1.15 -16.87
C GLN A 190 8.10 -1.76 -15.60
N PRO A 191 8.02 -1.01 -14.49
CA PRO A 191 7.56 -1.57 -13.23
C PRO A 191 6.07 -1.93 -13.27
N VAL A 192 5.72 -2.88 -12.40
CA VAL A 192 4.34 -3.22 -12.07
C VAL A 192 3.58 -1.99 -11.58
N ARG A 193 2.29 -1.88 -11.87
CA ARG A 193 1.46 -0.75 -11.42
C ARG A 193 0.02 -1.13 -11.19
N LEU A 194 -0.62 -0.57 -10.16
CA LEU A 194 -2.05 -0.74 -9.90
C LEU A 194 -2.85 -0.18 -11.07
N ALA A 195 -3.45 -1.04 -11.89
CA ALA A 195 -4.19 -0.72 -13.11
C ALA A 195 -5.66 -0.35 -12.83
N GLY A 196 -6.25 -0.94 -11.79
CA GLY A 196 -7.63 -0.70 -11.37
C GLY A 196 -7.92 -1.37 -10.03
N TYR A 197 -9.01 -0.95 -9.38
CA TYR A 197 -9.49 -1.59 -8.16
C TYR A 197 -10.99 -1.37 -8.00
N THR A 198 -11.64 -2.24 -7.25
CA THR A 198 -13.04 -2.05 -6.86
C THR A 198 -13.35 -2.68 -5.51
N GLY A 199 -14.28 -2.09 -4.78
CA GLY A 199 -14.77 -2.62 -3.51
C GLY A 199 -16.13 -3.28 -3.69
N VAL A 200 -16.35 -4.42 -3.05
CA VAL A 200 -17.62 -5.15 -3.10
C VAL A 200 -18.01 -5.65 -1.72
N ASP A 201 -19.26 -5.40 -1.35
CA ASP A 201 -19.88 -5.90 -0.13
C ASP A 201 -20.64 -7.19 -0.46
N VAL A 202 -20.35 -8.28 0.25
CA VAL A 202 -20.94 -9.60 -0.02
C VAL A 202 -21.48 -10.21 1.28
N PRO A 203 -22.73 -10.71 1.29
CA PRO A 203 -23.28 -11.44 2.43
C PRO A 203 -22.43 -12.65 2.82
N ALA A 204 -22.59 -13.11 4.07
CA ALA A 204 -21.94 -14.32 4.57
C ALA A 204 -22.25 -15.52 3.67
N GLY A 205 -21.22 -16.26 3.25
CA GLY A 205 -21.34 -17.47 2.44
C GLY A 205 -21.74 -17.25 0.97
N ALA A 206 -21.92 -16.01 0.52
CA ALA A 206 -22.34 -15.71 -0.84
C ALA A 206 -21.15 -15.53 -1.79
N SER A 207 -21.39 -15.77 -3.08
CA SER A 207 -20.44 -15.55 -4.17
C SER A 207 -20.92 -14.44 -5.11
N VAL A 208 -19.98 -13.72 -5.70
CA VAL A 208 -20.23 -12.66 -6.67
C VAL A 208 -19.14 -12.66 -7.75
N THR A 209 -19.50 -12.31 -8.97
CA THR A 209 -18.51 -11.94 -9.99
C THR A 209 -18.30 -10.43 -9.94
N VAL A 210 -17.08 -10.01 -9.66
CA VAL A 210 -16.70 -8.60 -9.64
C VAL A 210 -16.04 -8.21 -10.95
N THR A 211 -16.30 -6.98 -11.39
CA THR A 211 -15.70 -6.40 -12.60
C THR A 211 -14.79 -5.24 -12.21
N VAL A 212 -13.53 -5.28 -12.65
CA VAL A 212 -12.53 -4.24 -12.41
C VAL A 212 -12.11 -3.64 -13.74
N ALA A 213 -12.55 -2.41 -14.01
CA ALA A 213 -12.09 -1.65 -15.16
C ALA A 213 -10.67 -1.11 -14.89
N CYS A 214 -9.75 -1.32 -15.83
CA CYS A 214 -8.41 -0.76 -15.74
C CYS A 214 -8.34 0.62 -16.41
N ASP A 215 -7.42 1.48 -15.96
CA ASP A 215 -7.13 2.74 -16.63
C ASP A 215 -6.17 2.52 -17.81
N ARG A 216 -6.61 2.91 -19.01
CA ARG A 216 -5.82 2.81 -20.26
C ARG A 216 -4.45 3.46 -20.14
N ARG A 217 -4.32 4.58 -19.42
CA ARG A 217 -3.06 5.32 -19.28
C ARG A 217 -1.96 4.48 -18.63
N LEU A 218 -2.35 3.49 -17.83
CA LEU A 218 -1.40 2.63 -17.14
C LEU A 218 -0.79 1.56 -18.05
N PHE A 219 -1.37 1.35 -19.23
CA PHE A 219 -0.80 0.53 -20.30
C PHE A 219 0.11 1.35 -21.22
N CYS A 220 0.46 2.57 -20.85
CA CYS A 220 1.40 3.40 -21.59
C CYS A 220 2.65 3.71 -20.76
N ARG A 221 3.73 4.05 -21.46
CA ARG A 221 4.92 4.70 -20.91
C ARG A 221 5.13 6.04 -21.61
N TRP A 222 5.79 6.97 -20.92
CA TRP A 222 6.26 8.18 -21.59
C TRP A 222 7.52 7.86 -22.40
N ASP A 223 7.53 8.23 -23.67
CA ASP A 223 8.70 8.18 -24.54
C ASP A 223 9.33 9.57 -24.58
N GLU A 224 10.51 9.70 -23.97
CA GLU A 224 11.22 10.97 -23.88
C GLU A 224 11.72 11.47 -25.24
N ALA A 225 12.14 10.57 -26.13
CA ALA A 225 12.65 10.95 -27.45
C ALA A 225 11.52 11.43 -28.37
N ALA A 226 10.36 10.80 -28.28
CA ALA A 226 9.18 11.17 -29.05
C ALA A 226 8.34 12.29 -28.40
N HIS A 227 8.60 12.62 -27.13
CA HIS A 227 7.78 13.52 -26.30
C HIS A 227 6.28 13.13 -26.34
N ALA A 228 5.99 11.84 -26.25
CA ALA A 228 4.64 11.30 -26.40
C ALA A 228 4.41 10.04 -25.55
N TRP A 229 3.14 9.69 -25.34
CA TRP A 229 2.78 8.41 -24.73
C TRP A 229 2.91 7.29 -25.75
N ALA A 230 3.66 6.24 -25.39
CA ALA A 230 3.79 5.01 -26.16
C ALA A 230 3.09 3.86 -25.43
N SER A 231 2.31 3.06 -26.15
CA SER A 231 1.65 1.88 -25.59
C SER A 231 2.67 0.79 -25.23
N LEU A 232 2.43 0.11 -24.12
CA LEU A 232 3.10 -1.12 -23.74
C LEU A 232 2.33 -2.31 -24.33
N THR A 233 3.06 -3.29 -24.87
CA THR A 233 2.49 -4.47 -25.51
C THR A 233 2.75 -5.71 -24.65
N GLY A 234 1.75 -6.57 -24.51
CA GLY A 234 1.83 -7.81 -23.73
C GLY A 234 1.99 -7.58 -22.22
N GLY A 235 2.27 -8.68 -21.52
CA GLY A 235 2.42 -8.71 -20.06
C GLY A 235 1.28 -9.47 -19.41
N GLU A 236 0.98 -9.16 -18.16
CA GLU A 236 -0.07 -9.84 -17.40
C GLU A 236 -0.78 -8.90 -16.42
N LEU A 237 -2.01 -9.25 -16.09
CA LEU A 237 -2.80 -8.62 -15.04
C LEU A 237 -2.80 -9.52 -13.80
N LEU A 238 -2.33 -8.99 -12.68
CA LEU A 238 -2.28 -9.66 -11.39
C LEU A 238 -3.50 -9.24 -10.57
N VAL A 239 -4.40 -10.19 -10.29
CA VAL A 239 -5.56 -9.99 -9.43
C VAL A 239 -5.15 -10.28 -7.99
N ALA A 240 -5.31 -9.32 -7.09
CA ALA A 240 -4.72 -9.38 -5.76
C ALA A 240 -5.57 -8.68 -4.69
N ARG A 241 -5.29 -8.99 -3.41
CA ARG A 241 -5.80 -8.26 -2.22
C ARG A 241 -4.87 -7.13 -1.75
N GLY A 242 -3.72 -7.03 -2.40
CA GLY A 242 -2.56 -6.19 -2.11
C GLY A 242 -1.39 -6.81 -2.87
N LEU A 243 -0.36 -6.05 -3.22
CA LEU A 243 0.65 -6.56 -4.16
C LEU A 243 1.44 -7.77 -3.63
N GLY A 244 1.52 -7.95 -2.31
CA GLY A 244 2.10 -9.13 -1.67
C GLY A 244 1.16 -10.34 -1.54
N ASP A 245 -0.08 -10.24 -2.02
CA ASP A 245 -1.12 -11.28 -1.92
C ASP A 245 -1.85 -11.44 -3.26
N ILE A 246 -1.13 -11.98 -4.25
CA ILE A 246 -1.61 -12.25 -5.61
C ILE A 246 -2.44 -13.54 -5.60
N ARG A 247 -3.64 -13.48 -6.17
CA ARG A 247 -4.64 -14.55 -6.16
C ARG A 247 -4.86 -15.19 -7.52
N ALA A 248 -4.70 -14.42 -8.59
CA ALA A 248 -4.75 -14.93 -9.95
C ALA A 248 -3.90 -14.06 -10.90
N GLN A 249 -3.53 -14.64 -12.03
CA GLN A 249 -2.79 -13.99 -13.10
C GLN A 249 -3.54 -14.18 -14.41
N VAL A 250 -3.71 -13.11 -15.18
CA VAL A 250 -4.42 -13.11 -16.46
C VAL A 250 -3.47 -12.56 -17.53
N PRO A 251 -2.95 -13.41 -18.44
CA PRO A 251 -2.01 -12.96 -19.46
C PRO A 251 -2.69 -12.02 -20.47
N LEU A 252 -1.94 -11.01 -20.93
CA LEU A 252 -2.31 -10.14 -22.04
C LEU A 252 -1.54 -10.62 -23.28
N SER A 253 -2.29 -11.07 -24.29
CA SER A 253 -1.77 -11.49 -25.60
C SER A 253 -1.26 -10.32 -26.42
#